data_AF-A0A3B1C4E5-F1
#
_entry.id   AF-A0A3B1C4E5-F1
#
_cell.length_a   1.000
_cell.length_b   1.000
_cell.length_c   1.000
_cell.angle_alpha   90.00
_cell.angle_beta   90.00
_cell.angle_gamma   90.00
#
_symmetry.space_group_name_H-M   'P 1'
#
loop_
_entity.id
_entity.type
_entity.pdbx_description
1 polymer ?
#
loop_
_entity_poly.entity_id
_entity_poly.type
_entity_poly.pdbx_seq_one_letter_code
_entity_poly.pdbx_strand_id
1 'polypeptide(L)'
;GLINAAYNISVPKLPLAGYADRTKFKIYLLDTGLLGAMLDLTSDVIIKGSKLFSEYNGAFIENFIANELKVSGNKELFYWTSKSDAEIDFIIQLENDIYPIEVKSGTNRTLKSLRSYAEKYDPKIICRVSPRNFIRDNEFVNIPLYSAFNLQNLIKELSIH
;
A
#
# COMPACT_ATOMS: atom_id res chain seq x y z
N GLY A 1 -0.72 -8.93 -18.01
CA GLY A 1 -1.97 -9.66 -17.69
C GLY A 1 -2.99 -8.67 -17.14
N LEU A 2 -4.22 -9.10 -16.87
CA LEU A 2 -5.29 -8.27 -16.30
C LEU A 2 -5.23 -8.13 -14.76
N ILE A 3 -4.23 -8.78 -14.15
CA ILE A 3 -4.04 -8.82 -12.69
C ILE A 3 -2.59 -8.45 -12.34
N ASN A 4 -2.44 -7.90 -11.14
CA ASN A 4 -1.19 -7.62 -10.44
C ASN A 4 -1.16 -8.45 -9.16
N ALA A 5 -0.11 -9.25 -8.96
CA ALA A 5 0.07 -10.02 -7.74
C ALA A 5 1.04 -9.29 -6.80
N ALA A 6 0.71 -9.24 -5.51
CA ALA A 6 1.62 -8.85 -4.44
C ALA A 6 2.01 -10.07 -3.62
N TYR A 7 3.30 -10.38 -3.57
CA TYR A 7 3.82 -11.57 -2.89
C TYR A 7 4.19 -11.27 -1.45
N ASN A 8 3.98 -12.24 -0.56
CA ASN A 8 4.29 -12.07 0.85
C ASN A 8 5.81 -12.04 1.09
N ILE A 9 6.25 -11.15 1.97
CA ILE A 9 7.58 -11.20 2.58
C ILE A 9 7.44 -11.23 4.10
N SER A 10 8.08 -12.18 4.77
CA SER A 10 8.13 -12.20 6.25
C SER A 10 9.38 -11.51 6.81
N VAL A 11 10.41 -11.39 5.98
CA VAL A 11 11.70 -10.76 6.30
C VAL A 11 12.04 -9.77 5.18
N PRO A 12 11.82 -8.46 5.38
CA PRO A 12 12.11 -7.44 4.39
C PRO A 12 13.63 -7.21 4.32
N LYS A 13 14.28 -7.82 3.33
CA LYS A 13 15.71 -7.69 3.05
C LYS A 13 15.92 -7.51 1.56
N LEU A 14 17.03 -6.88 1.19
CA LEU A 14 17.39 -6.64 -0.20
C LEU A 14 18.07 -7.87 -0.83
N PRO A 15 17.79 -8.15 -2.12
CA PRO A 15 16.67 -7.63 -2.89
C PRO A 15 15.35 -8.27 -2.43
N LEU A 16 14.24 -7.52 -2.40
CA LEU A 16 12.94 -8.01 -1.89
C LEU A 16 12.49 -9.32 -2.56
N ALA A 17 12.69 -9.41 -3.87
CA ALA A 17 12.31 -10.57 -4.67
C ALA A 17 12.97 -11.89 -4.20
N GLY A 18 14.15 -11.82 -3.58
CA GLY A 18 14.85 -13.00 -3.04
C GLY A 18 14.24 -13.54 -1.75
N TYR A 19 13.40 -12.77 -1.07
CA TYR A 19 12.76 -13.12 0.20
C TYR A 19 11.25 -13.33 0.09
N ALA A 20 10.70 -13.28 -1.14
CA ALA A 20 9.28 -13.42 -1.39
C ALA A 20 8.81 -14.88 -1.35
N ASP A 21 7.80 -15.16 -0.52
CA ASP A 21 7.05 -16.41 -0.55
C ASP A 21 6.01 -16.34 -1.68
N ARG A 22 6.36 -16.89 -2.84
CA ARG A 22 5.50 -16.87 -4.03
C ARG A 22 4.27 -17.78 -3.92
N THR A 23 4.17 -18.59 -2.86
CA THR A 23 2.96 -19.40 -2.59
C THR A 23 1.88 -18.59 -1.87
N LYS A 24 2.23 -17.42 -1.31
CA LYS A 24 1.31 -16.51 -0.62
C LYS A 24 1.26 -15.17 -1.33
N PHE A 25 0.09 -14.83 -1.86
CA PHE A 25 -0.07 -13.60 -2.60
C PHE A 25 -1.48 -13.01 -2.47
N LYS A 26 -1.55 -11.68 -2.60
CA LYS A 26 -2.78 -10.94 -2.84
C LYS A 26 -2.92 -10.65 -4.33
N ILE A 27 -4.15 -10.63 -4.84
CA ILE A 27 -4.45 -10.28 -6.23
C ILE A 27 -5.11 -8.90 -6.26
N TYR A 28 -4.62 -8.06 -7.17
CA TYR A 28 -5.20 -6.77 -7.53
C TYR A 28 -5.54 -6.77 -9.01
N LEU A 29 -6.68 -6.21 -9.39
CA LEU A 29 -7.08 -6.02 -10.78
C LEU A 29 -6.40 -4.78 -11.37
N LEU A 30 -6.10 -4.85 -12.66
CA LEU A 30 -5.48 -3.75 -13.41
C LEU A 30 -6.31 -2.46 -13.42
N ASP A 31 -7.60 -2.55 -13.15
CA ASP A 31 -8.54 -1.42 -13.17
C ASP A 31 -9.54 -1.55 -12.00
N THR A 32 -9.81 -0.45 -11.30
CA THR A 32 -10.72 -0.41 -10.16
C THR A 32 -12.19 -0.49 -10.58
N GLY A 33 -12.54 -0.03 -11.77
CA GLY A 33 -13.86 -0.22 -12.37
C GLY A 33 -14.15 -1.69 -12.67
N LEU A 34 -13.14 -2.45 -13.12
CA LEU A 34 -13.27 -3.91 -13.25
C LEU A 34 -13.55 -4.58 -11.90
N LEU A 35 -12.91 -4.12 -10.81
CA LEU A 35 -13.20 -4.62 -9.46
C LEU A 35 -14.66 -4.34 -9.07
N GLY A 36 -15.15 -3.13 -9.35
CA GLY A 36 -16.55 -2.80 -9.10
C GLY A 36 -17.53 -3.63 -9.92
N ALA A 37 -17.25 -3.83 -11.20
CA ALA A 37 -18.06 -4.69 -12.06
C ALA A 37 -18.09 -6.14 -11.56
N MET A 38 -16.95 -6.68 -11.10
CA MET A 38 -16.88 -8.04 -10.53
C MET A 38 -17.65 -8.18 -9.21
N LEU A 39 -17.77 -7.10 -8.44
CA LEU A 39 -18.53 -7.06 -7.19
C LEU A 39 -20.02 -6.71 -7.39
N ASP A 40 -20.47 -6.59 -8.65
CA ASP A 40 -21.83 -6.16 -9.01
C ASP A 40 -22.23 -4.82 -8.36
N LEU A 41 -21.26 -3.92 -8.21
CA LEU A 41 -21.47 -2.59 -7.64
C LEU A 41 -21.90 -1.62 -8.75
N THR A 42 -23.08 -1.06 -8.61
CA THR A 42 -23.55 0.00 -9.52
C THR A 42 -22.77 1.29 -9.30
N SER A 43 -22.64 2.12 -10.34
CA SER A 43 -22.01 3.43 -10.25
C SER A 43 -22.66 4.33 -9.19
N ASP A 44 -23.98 4.22 -9.01
CA ASP A 44 -24.71 4.94 -7.96
C ASP A 44 -24.24 4.58 -6.56
N VAL A 45 -23.97 3.30 -6.29
CA VAL A 45 -23.50 2.80 -4.99
C VAL A 45 -22.11 3.36 -4.65
N ILE A 46 -21.27 3.54 -5.67
CA ILE A 46 -19.93 4.11 -5.57
C ILE A 46 -20.00 5.63 -5.34
N ILE A 47 -20.78 6.35 -6.17
CA ILE A 47 -20.84 7.81 -6.15
C ILE A 47 -21.58 8.33 -4.91
N LYS A 48 -22.69 7.71 -4.54
CA LYS A 48 -23.55 8.20 -3.44
C LYS A 48 -23.04 7.81 -2.05
N GLY A 49 -21.99 6.98 -1.96
CA GLY A 49 -21.40 6.56 -0.70
C GLY A 49 -22.41 5.80 0.17
N SER A 50 -22.66 4.53 -0.15
CA SER A 50 -23.50 3.67 0.69
C SER A 50 -22.69 2.97 1.79
N LYS A 51 -23.39 2.41 2.80
CA LYS A 51 -22.77 1.52 3.80
C LYS A 51 -22.07 0.32 3.14
N LEU A 52 -22.63 -0.21 2.05
CA LEU A 52 -22.01 -1.26 1.26
C LEU A 52 -20.67 -0.80 0.67
N PHE A 53 -20.61 0.40 0.10
CA PHE A 53 -19.34 0.95 -0.40
C PHE A 53 -18.31 1.12 0.73
N SER A 54 -18.73 1.50 1.94
CA SER A 54 -17.82 1.65 3.09
C SER A 54 -17.12 0.33 3.50
N GLU A 55 -17.73 -0.82 3.25
CA GLU A 55 -17.15 -2.15 3.51
C GLU A 55 -16.08 -2.50 2.46
N TYR A 56 -16.33 -2.18 1.19
CA TYR A 56 -15.41 -2.50 0.08
C TYR A 56 -14.37 -1.40 -0.20
N ASN A 57 -14.53 -0.20 0.37
CA ASN A 57 -13.66 0.94 0.08
C ASN A 57 -12.18 0.64 0.36
N GLY A 58 -11.88 -0.23 1.34
CA GLY A 58 -10.52 -0.72 1.58
C GLY A 58 -9.92 -1.40 0.34
N ALA A 59 -10.59 -2.41 -0.19
CA ALA A 59 -10.13 -3.17 -1.35
C ALA A 59 -9.98 -2.30 -2.61
N PHE A 60 -10.89 -1.35 -2.85
CA PHE A 60 -10.76 -0.42 -3.98
C PHE A 60 -9.53 0.47 -3.86
N ILE A 61 -9.28 1.00 -2.66
CA ILE A 61 -8.17 1.92 -2.45
C ILE A 61 -6.84 1.15 -2.48
N GLU A 62 -6.76 -0.04 -1.90
CA GLU A 62 -5.58 -0.91 -2.06
C GLU A 62 -5.33 -1.26 -3.54
N ASN A 63 -6.38 -1.60 -4.28
CA ASN A 63 -6.28 -1.90 -5.72
C ASN A 63 -5.81 -0.69 -6.53
N PHE A 64 -6.31 0.51 -6.22
CA PHE A 64 -5.83 1.76 -6.79
C PHE A 64 -4.34 1.95 -6.51
N ILE A 65 -3.90 1.83 -5.25
CA ILE A 65 -2.49 1.99 -4.89
C ILE A 65 -1.61 0.93 -5.55
N ALA A 66 -2.06 -0.32 -5.65
CA ALA A 66 -1.34 -1.36 -6.38
C ALA A 66 -1.08 -0.95 -7.83
N ASN A 67 -2.08 -0.39 -8.53
CA ASN A 67 -1.92 0.08 -9.90
C ASN A 67 -0.98 1.29 -10.00
N GLU A 68 -1.10 2.27 -9.10
CA GLU A 68 -0.17 3.41 -9.05
C GLU A 68 1.28 2.93 -8.86
N LEU A 69 1.52 2.01 -7.92
CA LEU A 69 2.85 1.43 -7.68
C LEU A 69 3.41 0.73 -8.92
N LYS A 70 2.57 -0.01 -9.66
CA LYS A 70 2.94 -0.67 -10.92
C LYS A 70 3.32 0.33 -12.00
N VAL A 71 2.51 1.38 -12.19
CA VAL A 71 2.74 2.43 -13.18
C VAL A 71 3.99 3.24 -12.86
N SER A 72 4.24 3.52 -11.58
CA SER A 72 5.46 4.20 -11.13
C SER A 72 6.73 3.34 -11.24
N GLY A 73 6.66 2.11 -11.77
CA GLY A 73 7.84 1.32 -12.13
C GLY A 73 8.15 0.11 -11.22
N ASN A 74 7.31 -0.20 -10.22
CA ASN A 74 7.49 -1.44 -9.46
C ASN A 74 7.14 -2.65 -10.33
N LYS A 75 8.16 -3.45 -10.69
CA LYS A 75 7.98 -4.66 -11.51
C LYS A 75 7.21 -5.75 -10.77
N GLU A 76 7.48 -5.93 -9.49
CA GLU A 76 6.78 -6.84 -8.58
C GLU A 76 6.25 -6.04 -7.38
N LEU A 77 5.11 -6.46 -6.84
CA LEU A 77 4.56 -5.91 -5.61
C LEU A 77 4.83 -6.90 -4.47
N PHE A 78 5.01 -6.36 -3.27
CA PHE A 78 5.23 -7.15 -2.07
C PHE A 78 4.37 -6.59 -0.94
N TYR A 79 3.94 -7.46 -0.04
CA TYR A 79 3.30 -7.08 1.22
C TYR A 79 3.98 -7.82 2.37
N TRP A 80 3.92 -7.29 3.58
CA TRP A 80 4.61 -7.88 4.73
C TRP A 80 3.65 -8.38 5.78
N THR A 81 3.99 -9.52 6.39
CA THR A 81 3.30 -10.03 7.58
C THR A 81 4.30 -10.36 8.68
N SER A 82 3.94 -10.03 9.91
CA SER A 82 4.68 -10.39 11.11
C SER A 82 4.31 -11.80 11.61
N LYS A 83 5.03 -12.29 12.63
CA LYS A 83 4.65 -13.53 13.34
C LYS A 83 3.44 -13.35 14.26
N SER A 84 3.06 -12.11 14.55
CA SER A 84 1.95 -11.72 15.42
C SER A 84 0.79 -11.12 14.61
N ASP A 85 0.64 -11.57 13.36
CA ASP A 85 -0.43 -11.17 12.44
C ASP A 85 -0.54 -9.66 12.16
N ALA A 86 0.53 -8.89 12.35
CA ALA A 86 0.59 -7.53 11.84
C ALA A 86 0.87 -7.58 10.34
N GLU A 87 0.15 -6.77 9.55
CA GLU A 87 0.27 -6.74 8.10
C GLU A 87 0.50 -5.31 7.61
N ILE A 88 1.42 -5.16 6.66
CA ILE A 88 1.63 -3.94 5.87
C ILE A 88 1.23 -4.22 4.43
N ASP A 89 0.39 -3.35 3.87
CA ASP A 89 -0.23 -3.55 2.55
C ASP A 89 0.78 -3.64 1.41
N PHE A 90 1.77 -2.74 1.40
CA PHE A 90 2.82 -2.74 0.39
C PHE A 90 4.20 -2.48 0.97
N ILE A 91 5.20 -3.18 0.46
CA ILE A 91 6.62 -2.94 0.71
C ILE A 91 7.28 -2.64 -0.63
N ILE A 92 7.95 -1.49 -0.71
CA ILE A 92 8.71 -1.10 -1.89
C ILE A 92 10.19 -1.03 -1.58
N GLN A 93 10.98 -1.31 -2.61
CA GLN A 93 12.43 -1.12 -2.59
C GLN A 93 12.76 0.06 -3.48
N LEU A 94 13.43 1.07 -2.94
CA LEU A 94 14.01 2.17 -3.71
C LEU A 94 15.50 2.18 -3.43
N GLU A 95 16.31 1.98 -4.49
CA GLU A 95 17.77 1.85 -4.39
C GLU A 95 18.18 0.80 -3.34
N ASN A 96 18.79 1.25 -2.23
CA ASN A 96 19.34 0.43 -1.16
C ASN A 96 18.49 0.49 0.13
N ASP A 97 17.24 0.94 0.04
CA ASP A 97 16.34 1.08 1.17
C ASP A 97 14.98 0.42 0.92
N ILE A 98 14.30 0.05 2.01
CA ILE A 98 12.99 -0.61 1.99
C ILE A 98 12.00 0.26 2.74
N TYR A 99 10.85 0.53 2.13
CA TYR A 99 9.83 1.42 2.67
C TYR A 99 8.50 0.69 2.82
N PRO A 100 7.95 0.63 4.06
CA PRO A 100 6.61 0.13 4.28
C PRO A 100 5.56 1.19 3.94
N ILE A 101 4.51 0.77 3.26
CA ILE A 101 3.36 1.59 2.87
C ILE A 101 2.09 0.94 3.40
N GLU A 102 1.43 1.64 4.32
CA GLU A 102 0.10 1.31 4.80
C GLU A 102 -0.96 2.10 4.04
N VAL A 103 -1.99 1.42 3.55
CA VAL A 103 -3.08 2.04 2.81
C VAL A 103 -4.30 2.13 3.72
N LYS A 104 -4.96 3.30 3.73
CA LYS A 104 -6.20 3.51 4.47
C LYS A 104 -7.23 4.19 3.59
N SER A 105 -8.41 3.58 3.50
CA SER A 105 -9.57 4.17 2.83
C SER A 105 -10.24 5.28 3.66
N GLY A 106 -10.01 5.28 4.98
CA GLY A 106 -10.54 6.27 5.93
C GLY A 106 -9.47 7.12 6.61
N THR A 107 -9.90 8.06 7.44
CA THR A 107 -9.02 9.03 8.15
C THR A 107 -8.54 8.55 9.52
N ASN A 108 -8.75 7.27 9.85
CA ASN A 108 -8.35 6.70 11.13
C ASN A 108 -6.83 6.87 11.39
N ARG A 109 -6.48 7.20 12.62
CA ARG A 109 -5.10 7.47 13.07
C ARG A 109 -4.33 6.21 13.47
N THR A 110 -4.95 5.02 13.45
CA THR A 110 -4.26 3.78 13.85
C THR A 110 -3.06 3.48 12.94
N LEU A 111 -1.89 3.28 13.56
CA LEU A 111 -0.62 2.95 12.90
C LEU A 111 0.01 1.67 13.48
N LYS A 112 -0.79 0.75 14.05
CA LYS A 112 -0.29 -0.40 14.82
C LYS A 112 0.68 -1.28 14.00
N SER A 113 0.30 -1.64 12.77
CA SER A 113 1.16 -2.45 11.90
C SER A 113 2.44 -1.72 11.51
N LEU A 114 2.34 -0.44 11.11
CA LEU A 114 3.50 0.38 10.77
C LEU A 114 4.48 0.53 11.94
N ARG A 115 3.97 0.74 13.16
CA ARG A 115 4.82 0.79 14.36
C ARG A 115 5.48 -0.55 14.64
N SER A 116 4.72 -1.64 14.54
CA SER A 116 5.28 -3.00 14.70
C SER A 116 6.39 -3.30 13.67
N TYR A 117 6.22 -2.82 12.44
CA TYR A 117 7.26 -2.91 11.42
C TYR A 117 8.47 -2.03 11.78
N ALA A 118 8.24 -0.76 12.14
CA ALA A 118 9.29 0.20 12.46
C ALA A 118 10.15 -0.25 13.64
N GLU A 119 9.54 -0.71 14.73
CA GLU A 119 10.22 -1.24 15.91
C GLU A 119 11.14 -2.43 15.59
N LYS A 120 10.81 -3.19 14.54
CA LYS A 120 11.55 -4.40 14.17
C LYS A 120 12.66 -4.17 13.15
N TYR A 121 12.50 -3.17 12.28
CA TYR A 121 13.36 -3.00 11.10
C TYR A 121 13.98 -1.61 10.95
N ASP A 122 13.59 -0.63 11.76
CA ASP A 122 14.13 0.73 11.78
C ASP A 122 14.27 1.37 10.37
N PRO A 123 13.17 1.44 9.57
CA PRO A 123 13.22 2.01 8.23
C PRO A 123 13.41 3.53 8.29
N LYS A 124 14.09 4.10 7.29
CA LYS A 124 14.27 5.57 7.17
C LYS A 124 12.95 6.33 7.19
N ILE A 125 11.92 5.79 6.52
CA ILE A 125 10.58 6.34 6.46
C ILE A 125 9.56 5.22 6.57
N ILE A 126 8.50 5.45 7.34
CA ILE A 126 7.26 4.69 7.29
C ILE A 126 6.16 5.53 6.63
N CYS A 127 5.49 4.97 5.63
CA CYS A 127 4.52 5.69 4.83
C CYS A 127 3.10 5.21 5.12
N ARG A 128 2.17 6.15 5.26
CA ARG A 128 0.74 5.88 5.13
C ARG A 128 0.17 6.65 3.94
N VAL A 129 -0.58 5.98 3.08
CA VAL A 129 -1.40 6.63 2.04
C VAL A 129 -2.86 6.65 2.49
N SER A 130 -3.47 7.84 2.56
CA SER A 130 -4.85 7.98 3.06
C SER A 130 -5.56 9.26 2.57
N PRO A 131 -6.88 9.44 2.79
CA PRO A 131 -7.58 10.69 2.49
C PRO A 131 -7.10 11.91 3.30
N ARG A 132 -6.20 11.73 4.28
CA ARG A 132 -5.71 12.85 5.10
C ARG A 132 -4.71 13.71 4.31
N ASN A 133 -4.59 14.97 4.71
CA ASN A 133 -3.58 15.88 4.20
C ASN A 133 -2.15 15.36 4.43
N PHE A 134 -1.20 15.93 3.68
CA PHE A 134 0.20 15.63 3.86
C PHE A 134 0.65 15.95 5.29
N ILE A 135 1.35 15.00 5.92
CA ILE A 135 1.92 15.15 7.27
C ILE A 135 3.32 14.54 7.22
N ARG A 136 4.31 15.25 7.76
CA ARG A 136 5.62 14.69 8.08
C ARG A 136 5.87 14.87 9.57
N ASP A 137 6.17 13.78 10.26
CA ASP A 137 6.47 13.74 11.68
C ASP A 137 7.58 12.71 11.90
N ASN A 138 8.82 13.18 12.06
CA ASN A 138 10.03 12.36 12.07
C ASN A 138 10.10 11.38 10.87
N GLU A 139 10.19 10.07 11.13
CA GLU A 139 10.20 8.99 10.14
C GLU A 139 8.81 8.72 9.55
N PHE A 140 7.73 9.22 10.16
CA PHE A 140 6.38 9.01 9.68
C PHE A 140 5.96 10.05 8.64
N VAL A 141 5.42 9.56 7.52
CA VAL A 141 4.82 10.40 6.48
C VAL A 141 3.41 9.92 6.15
N ASN A 142 2.45 10.85 6.18
CA ASN A 142 1.16 10.66 5.53
C ASN A 142 1.18 11.29 4.14
N ILE A 143 0.88 10.50 3.12
CA ILE A 143 0.74 10.94 1.74
C ILE A 143 -0.76 10.92 1.39
N PRO A 144 -1.33 12.04 0.91
CA PRO A 144 -2.71 12.06 0.45
C PRO A 144 -2.93 11.09 -0.72
N LEU A 145 -4.10 10.45 -0.79
CA LEU A 145 -4.44 9.53 -1.89
C LEU A 145 -4.27 10.16 -3.28
N TYR A 146 -4.63 11.43 -3.44
CA TYR A 146 -4.47 12.13 -4.73
C TYR A 146 -3.01 12.30 -5.15
N SER A 147 -2.05 12.14 -4.25
CA SER A 147 -0.60 12.22 -4.52
C SER A 147 0.03 10.85 -4.77
N ALA A 148 -0.75 9.77 -4.77
CA ALA A 148 -0.22 8.40 -4.93
C ALA A 148 0.53 8.19 -6.25
N PHE A 149 0.17 8.91 -7.32
CA PHE A 149 0.86 8.86 -8.62
C PHE A 149 2.36 9.22 -8.55
N ASN A 150 2.76 10.01 -7.54
CA ASN A 150 4.13 10.46 -7.33
C ASN A 150 4.77 9.86 -6.06
N LEU A 151 4.19 8.78 -5.54
CA LEU A 151 4.53 8.21 -4.23
C LEU A 151 6.03 7.90 -4.07
N GLN A 152 6.64 7.25 -5.07
CA GLN A 152 8.06 6.86 -4.99
C GLN A 152 9.01 8.06 -4.96
N ASN A 153 8.78 9.06 -5.83
CA ASN A 153 9.60 10.26 -5.87
C ASN A 153 9.50 11.04 -4.57
N LEU A 154 8.28 11.17 -4.02
CA LEU A 154 8.05 11.83 -2.75
C LEU A 154 8.77 11.10 -1.60
N ILE A 155 8.69 9.77 -1.52
CA ILE A 155 9.43 8.99 -0.51
C ILE A 155 10.94 9.19 -0.67
N LYS A 156 11.44 9.19 -1.92
CA LYS A 156 12.87 9.39 -2.21
C LYS A 156 13.35 10.76 -1.75
N GLU A 157 12.65 11.83 -2.12
CA GLU A 157 12.97 13.21 -1.72
C GLU A 157 12.97 13.37 -0.19
N LEU A 158 11.98 12.77 0.48
CA LEU A 158 11.88 12.83 1.94
C LEU A 158 12.96 12.03 2.66
N SER A 159 13.58 11.04 2.00
CA SER A 159 14.61 10.17 2.59
C SER A 159 16.03 10.76 2.55
N ILE A 160 16.23 11.87 1.83
CA ILE A 160 17.53 12.52 1.63
C ILE A 160 17.87 13.49 2.80
N HIS A 161 16.90 13.80 3.66
CA HIS A 161 17.01 14.73 4.78
C HIS A 161 16.46 14.13 6.06
#